data_AF-A0A352M8A5-F1
#
_entry.id   AF-A0A352M8A5-F1
#
_cell.length_a   1.000
_cell.length_b   1.000
_cell.length_c   1.000
_cell.angle_alpha   90.00
_cell.angle_beta   90.00
_cell.angle_gamma   90.00
#
_symmetry.space_group_name_H-M   'P 1'
#
loop_
_entity.id
_entity.type
_entity.pdbx_description
1 polymer ?
#
loop_
_entity_poly.entity_id
_entity_poly.type
_entity_poly.pdbx_seq_one_letter_code
_entity_poly.pdbx_strand_id
1 'polypeptide(L)'
;MKKKIIDMFLLAMGKIRRFYYHKFSKAHILRNHKRRSGDCARCGTCCKLLFKCPFLDESQTPSLCKVHNSRPMNCRIFPVDELDMRDRDIVSKDTTCGYRFRK
;
A
#
# COMPACT_ATOMS: atom_id res chain seq x y z
N MET A 1 -6.38 -18.24 15.10
CA MET A 1 -7.42 -18.05 14.06
C MET A 1 -8.10 -16.67 14.11
N LYS A 2 -8.62 -16.23 15.25
CA LYS A 2 -9.32 -14.92 15.39
C LYS A 2 -8.52 -13.74 14.83
N LYS A 3 -7.22 -13.64 15.17
CA LYS A 3 -6.33 -12.57 14.69
C LYS A 3 -6.23 -12.49 13.16
N LYS A 4 -6.04 -13.62 12.46
CA LYS A 4 -5.97 -13.66 10.99
C LYS A 4 -7.27 -13.20 10.31
N ILE A 5 -8.43 -13.49 10.91
CA ILE A 5 -9.73 -13.06 10.39
C ILE A 5 -9.89 -11.54 10.56
N ILE A 6 -9.48 -11.00 11.72
CA ILE A 6 -9.49 -9.55 11.97
C ILE A 6 -8.55 -8.85 10.99
N ASP A 7 -7.33 -9.35 10.81
CA ASP A 7 -6.35 -8.80 9.87
C ASP A 7 -6.91 -8.79 8.44
N MET A 8 -7.52 -9.89 8.00
CA MET A 8 -8.19 -9.99 6.70
C MET A 8 -9.30 -8.94 6.54
N PHE A 9 -10.11 -8.76 7.58
CA PHE A 9 -11.19 -7.76 7.58
C PHE A 9 -10.64 -6.34 7.50
N LEU A 10 -9.62 -5.99 8.29
CA LEU A 10 -8.96 -4.68 8.26
C LEU A 10 -8.39 -4.38 6.87
N LEU A 11 -7.71 -5.35 6.26
CA LEU A 11 -7.13 -5.24 4.92
C LEU A 11 -8.20 -5.09 3.82
N ALA A 12 -9.32 -5.79 3.94
CA ALA A 12 -10.47 -5.63 3.05
C ALA A 12 -11.10 -4.23 3.19
N MET A 13 -11.32 -3.77 4.42
CA MET A 13 -11.80 -2.41 4.70
C MET A 13 -10.84 -1.35 4.17
N GLY A 14 -9.52 -1.58 4.25
CA GLY A 14 -8.51 -0.71 3.66
C GLY A 14 -8.66 -0.57 2.14
N LYS A 15 -9.02 -1.64 1.41
CA LYS A 15 -9.31 -1.55 -0.03
C LYS A 15 -10.56 -0.73 -0.32
N ILE A 16 -11.63 -0.95 0.43
CA ILE A 16 -12.88 -0.19 0.29
C ILE A 16 -12.61 1.30 0.55
N ARG A 17 -11.87 1.61 1.62
CA ARG A 17 -11.45 2.97 1.96
C ARG A 17 -10.66 3.65 0.84
N ARG A 18 -9.65 2.97 0.28
CA ARG A 18 -8.87 3.49 -0.86
C ARG A 18 -9.73 3.70 -2.11
N PHE A 19 -10.66 2.79 -2.40
CA PHE A 19 -11.60 2.95 -3.50
C PHE A 19 -12.50 4.18 -3.30
N TYR A 20 -13.03 4.35 -2.09
CA TYR A 20 -13.83 5.52 -1.73
C TYR A 20 -13.05 6.83 -1.91
N TYR A 21 -11.80 6.90 -1.43
CA TYR A 21 -10.97 8.09 -1.63
C TYR A 21 -10.73 8.39 -3.10
N HIS A 22 -10.47 7.35 -3.91
CA HIS A 22 -10.25 7.51 -5.34
C HIS A 22 -11.47 8.08 -6.07
N LYS A 23 -12.67 7.59 -5.71
CA LYS A 23 -13.93 7.98 -6.36
C LYS A 23 -14.49 9.30 -5.86
N PHE A 24 -14.46 9.52 -4.54
CA PHE A 24 -15.22 10.60 -3.89
C PHE A 24 -14.35 11.64 -3.16
N SER A 25 -13.08 11.35 -2.86
CA SER A 25 -12.26 12.22 -2.01
C SER A 25 -10.88 12.56 -2.62
N LYS A 26 -10.87 13.04 -3.87
CA LYS A 26 -9.63 13.49 -4.53
C LYS A 26 -8.89 14.56 -3.71
N ALA A 27 -9.62 15.46 -3.06
CA ALA A 27 -9.04 16.49 -2.20
C ALA A 27 -8.28 15.88 -1.00
N HIS A 28 -8.77 14.78 -0.41
CA HIS A 28 -8.07 14.06 0.64
C HIS A 28 -6.76 13.45 0.13
N ILE A 29 -6.78 12.81 -1.04
CA ILE A 29 -5.57 12.28 -1.70
C ILE A 29 -4.55 13.39 -1.92
N LEU A 30 -4.95 14.52 -2.51
CA LEU A 30 -4.04 15.63 -2.80
C LEU A 30 -3.45 16.24 -1.52
N ARG A 31 -4.25 16.44 -0.47
CA ARG A 31 -3.77 16.96 0.82
C ARG A 31 -2.72 16.04 1.44
N ASN A 32 -2.98 14.74 1.47
CA ASN A 32 -2.04 13.80 2.06
C ASN A 32 -0.81 13.56 1.17
N HIS A 33 -0.95 13.60 -0.15
CA HIS A 33 0.19 13.55 -1.06
C HIS A 33 1.16 14.73 -0.84
N LYS A 34 0.69 15.91 -0.46
CA LYS A 34 1.56 17.04 -0.08
C LYS A 34 2.35 16.78 1.21
N ARG A 35 1.80 15.97 2.12
CA ARG A 35 2.46 15.53 3.37
C ARG A 35 3.34 14.28 3.15
N ARG A 36 3.10 13.55 2.07
CA ARG A 36 3.80 12.32 1.71
C ARG A 36 5.16 12.64 1.08
N SER A 37 6.18 11.93 1.51
CA SER A 37 7.53 12.00 0.97
C SER A 37 8.11 10.62 0.73
N GLY A 38 9.20 10.55 -0.04
CA GLY A 38 9.86 9.31 -0.44
C GLY A 38 9.22 8.62 -1.64
N ASP A 39 9.72 7.43 -1.98
CA ASP A 39 9.26 6.65 -3.14
C ASP A 39 9.18 5.15 -2.81
N CYS A 40 8.61 4.37 -3.73
CA CYS A 40 8.50 2.94 -3.63
C CYS A 40 9.88 2.28 -3.57
N ALA A 41 10.24 1.78 -2.39
CA ALA A 41 11.50 1.05 -2.13
C ALA A 41 11.50 -0.39 -2.67
N ARG A 42 10.52 -0.77 -3.51
CA ARG A 42 10.36 -2.12 -4.08
C ARG A 42 10.35 -3.25 -3.03
N CYS A 43 9.86 -2.95 -1.83
CA CYS A 43 9.84 -3.90 -0.72
C CYS A 43 8.74 -4.98 -0.80
N GLY A 44 7.82 -4.88 -1.77
CA GLY A 44 6.79 -5.89 -2.02
C GLY A 44 5.66 -5.97 -0.99
N THR A 45 5.72 -5.26 0.15
CA THR A 45 4.70 -5.37 1.21
C THR A 45 3.32 -4.85 0.76
N CYS A 46 3.27 -3.67 0.15
CA CYS A 46 2.00 -3.09 -0.31
C CYS A 46 1.36 -3.90 -1.46
N CYS A 47 2.17 -4.65 -2.20
CA CYS A 47 1.73 -5.57 -3.24
C CYS A 47 1.03 -6.82 -2.68
N LYS A 48 1.00 -7.00 -1.35
CA LYS A 48 0.44 -8.16 -0.64
C LYS A 48 -0.68 -7.79 0.35
N LEU A 49 -1.20 -6.57 0.30
CA LEU A 49 -2.20 -6.01 1.23
C LEU A 49 -3.52 -6.77 1.39
N LEU A 50 -3.82 -7.79 0.61
CA LEU A 50 -5.00 -8.65 0.82
C LEU A 50 -4.84 -9.92 -0.02
N PHE A 51 -4.39 -9.71 -1.25
CA PHE A 51 -3.99 -10.72 -2.18
C PHE A 51 -2.66 -10.30 -2.80
N LYS A 52 -1.91 -11.28 -3.30
CA LYS A 52 -0.66 -11.05 -4.00
C LYS A 52 -0.93 -10.39 -5.35
N CYS A 53 -0.27 -9.26 -5.62
CA CYS A 53 -0.28 -8.63 -6.93
C CYS A 53 0.26 -9.58 -8.01
N PRO A 54 -0.43 -9.77 -9.15
CA PRO A 54 0.02 -10.68 -10.20
C PRO A 54 1.34 -10.24 -10.86
N PHE A 55 1.70 -8.96 -10.76
CA PHE A 55 2.95 -8.42 -11.29
C PHE A 55 4.13 -8.50 -10.33
N LEU A 56 3.93 -9.00 -9.10
CA LEU A 56 4.99 -9.21 -8.13
C LEU A 56 5.61 -10.60 -8.33
N ASP A 57 6.88 -10.62 -8.70
CA ASP A 57 7.70 -11.82 -8.77
C ASP A 57 8.46 -12.02 -7.45
N GLU A 58 8.24 -13.15 -6.80
CA GLU A 58 8.92 -13.52 -5.54
C GLU A 58 9.91 -14.66 -5.74
N SER A 59 10.17 -15.07 -7.00
CA SER A 59 11.22 -16.07 -7.30
C SER A 59 12.64 -15.54 -7.06
N GLN A 60 12.79 -14.21 -6.98
CA GLN A 60 14.06 -13.53 -6.78
C GLN A 60 14.07 -12.77 -5.45
N THR A 61 15.25 -12.62 -4.85
CA THR A 61 15.46 -11.83 -3.64
C THR A 61 16.42 -10.66 -3.95
N PRO A 62 15.96 -9.39 -3.87
CA PRO A 62 14.63 -8.94 -3.47
C PRO A 62 13.56 -9.22 -4.54
N SER A 63 12.29 -9.25 -4.12
CA SER A 63 11.14 -9.45 -5.01
C SER A 63 11.10 -8.40 -6.12
N LEU A 64 10.80 -8.81 -7.35
CA LEU A 64 10.80 -7.95 -8.53
C LEU A 64 9.38 -7.52 -8.91
N CYS A 65 9.16 -6.22 -9.14
CA CYS A 65 7.90 -5.70 -9.68
C CYS A 65 8.02 -5.51 -11.20
N LYS A 66 7.31 -6.35 -11.97
CA LYS A 66 7.38 -6.37 -13.45
C LYS A 66 6.86 -5.09 -14.11
N VAL A 67 6.02 -4.33 -13.42
CA VAL A 67 5.39 -3.09 -13.92
C VAL A 67 5.86 -1.85 -13.16
N HIS A 68 7.06 -1.90 -12.57
CA HIS A 68 7.55 -0.79 -11.75
C HIS A 68 7.75 0.51 -12.54
N ASN A 69 8.06 0.44 -13.83
CA ASN A 69 8.23 1.64 -14.66
C ASN A 69 6.87 2.27 -15.01
N SER A 70 5.85 1.46 -15.31
CA SER A 70 4.52 1.97 -15.67
C SER A 70 3.68 2.36 -14.47
N ARG A 71 3.89 1.71 -13.30
CA ARG A 71 3.23 1.94 -12.00
C ARG A 71 1.78 2.42 -12.16
N PRO A 72 0.80 1.51 -12.27
CA PRO A 72 -0.59 1.91 -12.44
C PRO A 72 -1.06 2.82 -11.30
N MET A 73 -2.14 3.55 -11.54
CA MET A 73 -2.57 4.65 -10.67
C MET A 73 -2.75 4.25 -9.21
N ASN A 74 -3.27 3.04 -8.96
CA ASN A 74 -3.35 2.44 -7.62
C ASN A 74 -1.99 2.36 -6.91
N CYS A 75 -0.91 1.99 -7.61
CA CYS A 75 0.44 1.92 -7.07
C CYS A 75 1.07 3.31 -6.84
N ARG A 76 0.70 4.32 -7.63
CA ARG A 76 1.22 5.70 -7.49
C ARG A 76 0.53 6.48 -6.38
N ILE A 77 -0.74 6.20 -6.17
CA ILE A 77 -1.56 6.84 -5.12
C ILE A 77 -1.23 6.25 -3.75
N PHE A 78 -0.85 4.97 -3.68
CA PHE A 78 -0.47 4.36 -2.43
C PHE A 78 0.88 4.88 -1.91
N PRO A 79 1.04 5.10 -0.59
CA PRO A 79 -0.02 5.18 0.42
C PRO A 79 -0.77 6.52 0.31
N VAL A 80 -2.10 6.49 0.51
CA VAL A 80 -2.92 7.70 0.56
C VAL A 80 -2.70 8.44 1.86
N ASP A 81 -2.63 7.73 2.98
CA ASP A 81 -2.59 8.28 4.34
C ASP A 81 -1.83 7.34 5.30
N GLU A 82 -1.77 7.72 6.58
CA GLU A 82 -1.13 6.92 7.63
C GLU A 82 -1.89 5.62 7.95
N LEU A 83 -3.18 5.51 7.58
CA LEU A 83 -3.95 4.26 7.68
C LEU A 83 -3.44 3.22 6.66
N ASP A 84 -3.12 3.64 5.44
CA ASP A 84 -2.51 2.76 4.43
C ASP A 84 -1.16 2.19 4.90
N MET A 85 -0.41 2.97 5.67
CA MET A 85 0.83 2.51 6.29
C MET A 85 0.56 1.45 7.37
N ARG A 86 -0.50 1.61 8.17
CA ARG A 86 -0.92 0.57 9.14
C ARG A 86 -1.37 -0.71 8.45
N ASP A 87 -2.15 -0.61 7.37
CA ASP A 87 -2.54 -1.78 6.57
C ASP A 87 -1.30 -2.52 6.07
N ARG A 88 -0.28 -1.78 5.63
CA ARG A 88 1.01 -2.34 5.20
C ARG A 88 1.71 -3.07 6.35
N ASP A 89 1.75 -2.48 7.53
CA ASP A 89 2.43 -3.04 8.70
C ASP A 89 1.74 -4.32 9.22
N ILE A 90 0.44 -4.52 8.96
CA ILE A 90 -0.25 -5.81 9.20
C ILE A 90 0.38 -6.94 8.37
N VAL A 91 0.74 -6.65 7.11
CA VAL A 91 1.36 -7.65 6.21
C VAL A 91 2.82 -7.91 6.58
N SER A 92 3.59 -6.84 6.81
CA SER A 92 4.96 -6.95 7.29
C SER A 92 5.38 -5.67 8.00
N LYS A 93 5.51 -5.77 9.33
CA LYS A 93 5.93 -4.68 10.22
C LYS A 93 7.43 -4.38 10.11
N ASP A 94 8.24 -5.42 9.92
CA ASP A 94 9.71 -5.33 9.98
C ASP A 94 10.31 -4.80 8.66
N THR A 95 9.53 -4.82 7.58
CA THR A 95 9.98 -4.28 6.30
C THR A 95 10.01 -2.75 6.37
N THR A 96 11.08 -2.11 5.92
CA THR A 96 11.12 -0.64 5.81
C THR A 96 10.39 -0.17 4.54
N CYS A 97 9.42 0.74 4.66
CA CYS A 97 8.79 1.40 3.52
C CYS A 97 9.56 2.67 3.15
N GLY A 98 9.70 2.93 1.85
CA GLY A 98 10.30 4.17 1.37
C GLY A 98 9.39 5.40 1.51
N TYR A 99 8.09 5.20 1.74
CA TYR A 99 7.14 6.31 1.97
C TYR A 99 7.04 6.72 3.43
N ARG A 100 6.90 8.03 3.65
CA ARG A 100 6.74 8.64 4.97
C ARG A 100 5.77 9.82 4.91
N PHE A 101 5.03 10.05 5.99
CA PHE A 101 4.16 11.21 6.15
C PHE A 101 4.76 12.19 7.16
N ARG A 102 4.80 13.47 6.79
CA ARG A 102 5.16 14.56 7.70
C ARG A 102 3.97 14.88 8.60
N LYS A 103 4.23 15.14 9.89
CA LYS A 103 3.20 15.54 10.87
C LYS A 103 2.67 16.93 10.55
#